data_AF-A0A967G418-F1
#
_entry.id   AF-A0A967G418-F1
#
_cell.length_a   1.000
_cell.length_b   1.000
_cell.length_c   1.000
_cell.angle_alpha   90.00
_cell.angle_beta   90.00
_cell.angle_gamma   90.00
#
_symmetry.space_group_name_H-M   'P 1'
#
loop_
_entity.id
_entity.type
_entity.pdbx_description
1 polymer ?
#
loop_
_entity_poly.entity_id
_entity_poly.type
_entity_poly.pdbx_seq_one_letter_code
_entity_poly.pdbx_strand_id
1 'polypeptide(L)'
;MTALRTRRKIQPLSRKSIESDWQYKKMTGQERFLRLFLRIIGTTALFALVAVVMPYSWMNTIHQWLGLGTLPSEPIVGYLARSTSAYYALLGGLMWVVSFDLHRHRIVLCYLGVVIILFGAALFAIDLLAAMPLWWTLCEGPPNTAFGVVILVISYRMKNKMTQ
;
A
#
# COMPACT_ATOMS: atom_id res chain seq x y z
N MET A 1 -48.77 35.76 31.51
CA MET A 1 -47.91 35.13 30.48
C MET A 1 -46.64 34.65 31.17
N THR A 2 -46.58 33.37 31.55
CA THR A 2 -45.51 32.81 32.38
C THR A 2 -44.89 31.63 31.65
N ALA A 3 -43.66 31.80 31.13
CA ALA A 3 -42.94 30.78 30.39
C ALA A 3 -42.23 29.81 31.34
N LEU A 4 -42.70 28.57 31.40
CA LEU A 4 -42.05 27.48 32.12
C LEU A 4 -40.77 27.05 31.38
N ARG A 5 -39.62 27.43 31.93
CA ARG A 5 -38.29 27.01 31.47
C ARG A 5 -38.02 25.59 31.96
N THR A 6 -38.32 24.60 31.11
CA THR A 6 -38.06 23.18 31.38
C THR A 6 -36.55 22.95 31.48
N ARG A 7 -36.01 22.82 32.70
CA ARG A 7 -34.63 22.35 32.93
C ARG A 7 -34.53 20.90 32.47
N ARG A 8 -33.99 20.69 31.27
CA ARG A 8 -33.62 19.36 30.77
C ARG A 8 -32.49 18.84 31.67
N LYS A 9 -32.77 17.86 32.53
CA LYS A 9 -31.76 17.18 33.36
C LYS A 9 -30.70 16.60 32.43
N ILE A 10 -29.49 17.14 32.47
CA ILE A 10 -28.33 16.52 31.82
C ILE A 10 -27.99 15.30 32.66
N GLN A 11 -28.34 14.12 32.16
CA GLN A 11 -28.02 12.85 32.80
C GLN A 11 -26.51 12.63 32.63
N PRO A 12 -25.73 12.46 33.71
CA PRO A 12 -24.31 12.21 33.58
C PRO A 12 -24.12 10.88 32.85
N LEU A 13 -23.34 10.91 31.75
CA LEU A 13 -22.99 9.71 31.00
C LEU A 13 -22.40 8.69 31.98
N SER A 14 -22.99 7.51 32.01
CA SER A 14 -22.54 6.40 32.85
C SER A 14 -21.07 6.11 32.57
N ARG A 15 -20.25 5.99 33.60
CA ARG A 15 -18.81 5.66 33.47
C ARG A 15 -18.58 4.39 32.62
N LYS A 16 -19.52 3.44 32.64
CA LYS A 16 -19.52 2.26 31.78
C LYS A 16 -19.72 2.57 30.30
N SER A 17 -20.47 3.61 29.94
CA SER A 17 -20.62 4.04 28.54
C SER A 17 -19.37 4.75 28.03
N ILE A 18 -18.70 5.51 28.90
CA ILE A 18 -17.41 6.13 28.59
C ILE A 18 -16.34 5.04 28.44
N GLU A 19 -16.32 4.04 29.32
CA GLU A 19 -15.39 2.90 29.23
C GLU A 19 -15.72 1.94 28.08
N SER A 20 -16.98 1.83 27.64
CA SER A 20 -17.35 1.07 26.45
C SER A 20 -16.99 1.79 25.14
N ASP A 21 -17.09 3.12 25.11
CA ASP A 21 -16.60 3.95 23.99
C ASP A 21 -15.06 4.04 23.98
N TRP A 22 -14.44 3.97 25.16
CA TRP A 22 -12.98 3.85 25.36
C TRP A 22 -12.49 2.40 25.39
N GLN A 23 -13.31 1.41 24.99
CA GLN A 23 -12.81 0.09 24.60
C GLN A 23 -11.90 0.30 23.40
N TYR A 24 -10.65 0.62 23.70
CA TYR A 24 -9.52 0.71 22.81
C TYR A 24 -9.67 -0.41 21.81
N LYS A 25 -10.05 -0.10 20.57
CA LYS A 25 -10.33 -1.07 19.52
C LYS A 25 -9.06 -1.90 19.36
N LYS A 26 -8.99 -3.01 20.09
CA LYS A 26 -7.75 -3.74 20.29
C LYS A 26 -7.46 -4.37 18.96
N MET A 27 -6.49 -3.80 18.23
CA MET A 27 -6.16 -4.31 16.91
C MET A 27 -5.92 -5.81 16.98
N THR A 28 -6.63 -6.53 16.15
CA THR A 28 -6.48 -7.98 16.00
C THR A 28 -5.07 -8.29 15.50
N GLY A 29 -4.60 -9.53 15.69
CA GLY A 29 -3.29 -9.94 15.15
C GLY A 29 -3.19 -9.73 13.63
N GLN A 30 -4.29 -9.94 12.91
CA GLN A 30 -4.40 -9.73 11.46
C GLN A 30 -4.25 -8.24 11.08
N GLU A 31 -4.83 -7.32 11.85
CA GLU A 31 -4.70 -5.89 11.63
C GLU A 31 -3.29 -5.40 11.92
N ARG A 32 -2.65 -5.90 13.00
CA ARG A 32 -1.24 -5.60 13.29
C ARG A 32 -0.32 -6.10 12.18
N PHE A 33 -0.57 -7.31 11.70
CA PHE A 33 0.16 -7.88 10.58
C PHE A 33 -0.03 -7.05 9.31
N LEU A 34 -1.27 -6.72 8.92
CA LEU A 34 -1.54 -5.90 7.73
C LEU A 34 -0.89 -4.52 7.83
N ARG A 35 -0.95 -3.87 9.00
CA ARG A 35 -0.26 -2.59 9.23
C ARG A 35 1.24 -2.72 9.02
N LEU A 36 1.87 -3.72 9.63
CA LEU A 36 3.32 -3.93 9.48
C LEU A 36 3.68 -4.24 8.03
N PHE A 37 2.90 -5.10 7.38
CA PHE A 37 3.05 -5.49 5.98
C PHE A 37 3.01 -4.27 5.05
N LEU A 38 2.00 -3.40 5.19
CA LEU A 38 1.87 -2.17 4.42
C LEU A 38 3.06 -1.22 4.66
N ARG A 39 3.57 -1.12 5.89
CA ARG A 39 4.73 -0.28 6.21
C ARG A 39 6.02 -0.83 5.64
N ILE A 40 6.22 -2.15 5.66
CA ILE A 40 7.39 -2.79 5.05
C ILE A 40 7.37 -2.53 3.54
N ILE A 41 6.27 -2.87 2.85
CA ILE A 41 6.14 -2.65 1.41
C ILE A 41 6.26 -1.16 1.06
N GLY A 42 5.58 -0.29 1.82
CA GLY A 42 5.63 1.14 1.60
C GLY A 42 7.03 1.72 1.77
N THR A 43 7.78 1.26 2.78
CA THR A 43 9.17 1.68 3.00
C THR A 43 10.08 1.17 1.89
N THR A 44 9.94 -0.09 1.48
CA THR A 44 10.67 -0.64 0.33
C THR A 44 10.42 0.18 -0.93
N ALA A 45 9.16 0.53 -1.21
CA ALA A 45 8.81 1.36 -2.36
C ALA A 45 9.36 2.78 -2.26
N LEU A 46 9.45 3.37 -1.06
CA LEU A 46 10.04 4.69 -0.85
C LEU A 46 11.55 4.75 -1.15
N PHE A 47 12.27 3.63 -1.09
CA PHE A 47 13.67 3.59 -1.56
C PHE A 47 13.80 3.91 -3.05
N ALA A 48 12.72 3.83 -3.85
CA ALA A 48 12.70 4.29 -5.23
C ALA A 48 13.05 5.79 -5.38
N LEU A 49 12.94 6.61 -4.32
CA LEU A 49 13.41 7.99 -4.33
C LEU A 49 14.91 8.11 -4.67
N VAL A 50 15.72 7.10 -4.31
CA VAL A 50 17.13 7.04 -4.71
C VAL A 50 17.26 6.91 -6.23
N ALA A 51 16.42 6.06 -6.85
CA ALA A 51 16.41 5.86 -8.30
C ALA A 51 15.94 7.11 -9.08
N VAL A 52 15.12 7.98 -8.47
CA VAL A 52 14.70 9.26 -9.09
C VAL A 52 15.91 10.17 -9.37
N VAL A 53 16.87 10.24 -8.45
CA VAL A 53 18.06 11.09 -8.57
C VAL A 53 19.30 10.33 -9.03
N MET A 54 19.17 9.04 -9.32
CA MET A 54 20.29 8.18 -9.69
C MET A 54 20.91 8.65 -11.02
N PRO A 55 22.26 8.76 -11.09
CA PRO A 55 22.94 9.12 -12.33
C PRO A 55 22.87 7.97 -13.35
N TYR A 56 22.97 8.32 -14.64
CA TYR A 56 22.95 7.34 -15.73
C TYR A 56 24.03 6.26 -15.58
N SER A 57 25.24 6.64 -15.13
CA SER A 57 26.35 5.70 -14.95
C SER A 57 25.98 4.56 -14.00
N TRP A 58 25.32 4.84 -12.89
CA TRP A 58 24.89 3.82 -11.94
C TRP A 58 23.84 2.89 -12.54
N MET A 59 22.83 3.45 -13.22
CA MET A 59 21.80 2.65 -13.90
C MET A 59 22.43 1.73 -14.96
N ASN A 60 23.34 2.25 -15.78
CA ASN A 60 24.02 1.47 -16.80
C ASN A 60 24.94 0.39 -16.20
N THR A 61 25.66 0.68 -15.11
CA THR A 61 26.46 -0.32 -14.39
C THR A 61 25.59 -1.46 -13.86
N ILE A 62 24.44 -1.15 -13.26
CA ILE A 62 23.50 -2.16 -12.76
C ILE A 62 22.93 -2.98 -13.94
N HIS A 63 22.51 -2.34 -15.02
CA HIS A 63 21.98 -3.00 -16.21
C HIS A 63 23.00 -4.00 -16.82
N GLN A 64 24.27 -3.61 -16.90
CA GLN A 64 25.36 -4.48 -17.34
C GLN A 64 25.65 -5.61 -16.35
N TRP A 65 25.68 -5.31 -15.05
CA TRP A 65 25.89 -6.31 -13.99
C TRP A 65 24.81 -7.39 -13.98
N LEU A 66 23.57 -7.02 -14.31
CA LEU A 66 22.43 -7.93 -14.47
C LEU A 66 22.46 -8.74 -15.78
N GLY A 67 23.45 -8.51 -16.66
CA GLY A 67 23.58 -9.20 -17.94
C GLY A 67 22.61 -8.71 -19.03
N LEU A 68 22.01 -7.53 -18.86
CA LEU A 68 21.06 -6.95 -19.82
C LEU A 68 21.73 -6.11 -20.92
N GLY A 69 23.06 -5.98 -20.87
CA GLY A 69 23.86 -5.23 -21.86
C GLY A 69 24.01 -3.75 -21.52
N THR A 70 24.34 -2.92 -22.51
CA THR A 70 24.43 -1.46 -22.32
C THR A 70 23.04 -0.85 -22.25
N LEU A 71 22.79 -0.04 -21.22
CA LEU A 71 21.55 0.71 -21.13
C LEU A 71 21.48 1.69 -22.32
N PRO A 72 20.33 1.86 -22.99
CA PRO A 72 20.20 2.86 -24.04
C PRO A 72 20.28 4.28 -23.48
N SER A 73 20.95 5.18 -24.20
CA SER A 73 21.28 6.55 -23.74
C SER A 73 20.21 7.59 -24.09
N GLU A 74 19.16 7.16 -24.78
CA GLU A 74 18.06 7.99 -25.23
C GLU A 74 17.34 8.61 -24.02
N PRO A 75 16.96 9.90 -24.08
CA PRO A 75 16.34 10.60 -22.95
C PRO A 75 15.10 9.90 -22.38
N ILE A 76 14.36 9.18 -23.23
CA ILE A 76 13.15 8.47 -22.84
C ILE A 76 13.40 7.38 -21.78
N VAL A 77 14.56 6.69 -21.83
CA VAL A 77 14.89 5.63 -20.87
C VAL A 77 15.09 6.22 -19.49
N GLY A 78 15.89 7.30 -19.41
CA GLY A 78 16.11 8.01 -18.17
C GLY A 78 14.86 8.68 -17.62
N TYR A 79 13.97 9.16 -18.49
CA TYR A 79 12.68 9.72 -18.10
C TYR A 79 11.75 8.64 -17.52
N LEU A 80 11.56 7.52 -18.24
CA LEU A 80 10.69 6.42 -17.81
C LEU A 80 11.18 5.80 -16.50
N ALA A 81 12.47 5.54 -16.35
CA ALA A 81 13.04 4.98 -15.12
C ALA A 81 12.75 5.89 -13.90
N ARG A 82 12.96 7.20 -14.03
CA ARG A 82 12.78 8.16 -12.93
C ARG A 82 11.32 8.44 -12.61
N SER A 83 10.48 8.63 -13.64
CA SER A 83 9.05 8.84 -13.46
C SER A 83 8.36 7.61 -12.85
N THR A 84 8.72 6.41 -13.30
CA THR A 84 8.24 5.15 -12.71
C THR A 84 8.69 5.02 -11.25
N SER A 85 9.95 5.37 -10.95
CA SER A 85 10.47 5.39 -9.58
C SER A 85 9.71 6.38 -8.69
N ALA A 86 9.39 7.57 -9.21
CA ALA A 86 8.58 8.56 -8.49
C ALA A 86 7.15 8.03 -8.23
N TYR A 87 6.56 7.31 -9.19
CA TYR A 87 5.27 6.66 -9.02
C TYR A 87 5.30 5.59 -7.91
N TYR A 88 6.35 4.77 -7.84
CA TYR A 88 6.54 3.83 -6.73
C TYR A 88 6.70 4.53 -5.39
N ALA A 89 7.41 5.66 -5.33
CA ALA A 89 7.52 6.45 -4.11
C ALA A 89 6.15 7.00 -3.66
N LEU A 90 5.32 7.49 -4.60
CA LEU A 90 3.94 7.90 -4.32
C LEU A 90 3.10 6.75 -3.77
N LEU A 91 3.19 5.57 -4.40
CA LEU A 91 2.52 4.36 -3.91
C LEU A 91 3.01 4.00 -2.50
N GLY A 92 4.32 4.08 -2.24
CA GLY A 92 4.90 3.83 -0.92
C GLY A 92 4.39 4.78 0.16
N GLY A 93 4.28 6.08 -0.17
CA GLY A 93 3.64 7.07 0.69
C GLY A 93 2.18 6.76 0.97
N LEU A 94 1.42 6.36 -0.06
CA LEU A 94 0.02 5.93 0.09
C LEU A 94 -0.11 4.73 1.02
N MET A 95 0.77 3.71 0.89
CA MET A 95 0.80 2.55 1.79
C MET A 95 1.02 2.96 3.25
N TRP A 96 1.90 3.93 3.49
CA TRP A 96 2.10 4.51 4.82
C TRP A 96 0.86 5.22 5.35
N VAL A 97 0.23 6.07 4.54
CA VAL A 97 -0.99 6.81 4.92
C VAL A 97 -2.11 5.85 5.32
N VAL A 98 -2.39 4.83 4.51
CA VAL A 98 -3.46 3.86 4.82
C VAL A 98 -3.12 2.98 6.04
N SER A 99 -1.82 2.79 6.35
CA SER A 99 -1.39 1.99 7.50
C SER A 99 -1.74 2.59 8.87
N PHE A 100 -1.94 3.91 8.94
CA PHE A 100 -2.26 4.60 10.21
C PHE A 100 -3.65 4.24 10.72
N ASP A 101 -4.64 4.19 9.82
CA ASP A 101 -6.01 3.82 10.15
C ASP A 101 -6.59 2.85 9.10
N LEU A 102 -6.49 1.56 9.39
CA LEU A 102 -6.93 0.50 8.47
C LEU A 102 -8.46 0.45 8.32
N HIS A 103 -9.21 0.84 9.36
CA HIS A 103 -10.68 0.76 9.31
C HIS A 103 -11.25 1.90 8.47
N ARG A 104 -10.75 3.12 8.69
CA ARG A 104 -11.14 4.29 7.91
C ARG A 104 -10.78 4.12 6.43
N HIS A 105 -9.60 3.58 6.14
CA HIS A 105 -9.12 3.42 4.77
C HIS A 105 -9.49 2.07 4.13
N ARG A 106 -10.40 1.29 4.72
CA ARG A 106 -10.72 -0.05 4.23
C ARG A 106 -11.09 -0.10 2.75
N ILE A 107 -11.93 0.83 2.28
CA ILE A 107 -12.35 0.87 0.87
C ILE A 107 -11.13 1.04 -0.03
N VAL A 108 -10.21 1.94 0.35
CA VAL A 108 -8.95 2.18 -0.35
C VAL A 108 -8.08 0.92 -0.31
N LEU A 109 -7.98 0.23 0.83
CA LEU A 109 -7.22 -1.01 0.94
C LEU A 109 -7.76 -2.13 0.04
N CYS A 110 -9.09 -2.30 -0.03
CA CYS A 110 -9.70 -3.26 -0.95
C CYS A 110 -9.42 -2.89 -2.41
N TYR A 111 -9.56 -1.62 -2.76
CA TYR A 111 -9.21 -1.12 -4.09
C TYR A 111 -7.73 -1.40 -4.42
N LEU A 112 -6.81 -1.03 -3.52
CA LEU A 112 -5.37 -1.27 -3.64
C LEU A 112 -5.07 -2.75 -3.84
N GLY A 113 -5.69 -3.63 -3.06
CA GLY A 113 -5.52 -5.08 -3.23
C GLY A 113 -5.90 -5.56 -4.63
N VAL A 114 -7.04 -5.11 -5.17
CA VAL A 114 -7.48 -5.47 -6.53
C VAL A 114 -6.54 -4.91 -7.59
N VAL A 115 -6.20 -3.63 -7.54
CA VAL A 115 -5.34 -3.03 -8.58
C VAL A 115 -3.92 -3.58 -8.54
N ILE A 116 -3.38 -3.94 -7.36
CA ILE A 116 -2.06 -4.58 -7.25
C ILE A 116 -2.07 -5.99 -7.83
N ILE A 117 -3.17 -6.76 -7.66
CA ILE A 117 -3.33 -8.07 -8.32
C ILE A 117 -3.30 -7.89 -9.84
N LEU A 118 -4.09 -6.96 -10.37
CA LEU A 118 -4.14 -6.70 -11.81
C LEU A 118 -2.79 -6.20 -12.34
N PHE A 119 -2.12 -5.34 -11.58
CA PHE A 119 -0.79 -4.83 -11.91
C PHE A 119 0.26 -5.94 -11.93
N GLY A 120 0.27 -6.84 -10.94
CA GLY A 120 1.19 -7.98 -10.92
C GLY A 120 0.98 -8.94 -12.09
N ALA A 121 -0.28 -9.20 -12.47
CA ALA A 121 -0.61 -9.98 -13.66
C ALA A 121 -0.17 -9.28 -14.96
N ALA A 122 -0.35 -7.95 -15.04
CA ALA A 122 0.11 -7.16 -16.18
C ALA A 122 1.64 -7.16 -16.30
N LEU A 123 2.37 -6.99 -15.20
CA LEU A 123 3.85 -7.07 -15.18
C LEU A 123 4.32 -8.43 -15.68
N PHE A 124 3.74 -9.52 -15.17
CA PHE A 124 4.09 -10.86 -15.64
C PHE A 124 3.91 -11.01 -17.17
N ALA A 125 2.80 -10.49 -17.72
CA ALA A 125 2.58 -10.52 -19.16
C ALA A 125 3.57 -9.63 -19.94
N ILE A 126 3.88 -8.44 -19.43
CA ILE A 126 4.84 -7.51 -20.02
C ILE A 126 6.24 -8.13 -20.05
N ASP A 127 6.68 -8.77 -18.97
CA ASP A 127 7.99 -9.41 -18.88
C ASP A 127 8.16 -10.53 -19.90
N LEU A 128 7.10 -11.34 -20.10
CA LEU A 128 7.08 -12.37 -21.14
C LEU A 128 7.17 -11.76 -22.54
N LEU A 129 6.43 -10.68 -22.80
CA LEU A 129 6.46 -9.98 -24.09
C LEU A 129 7.79 -9.27 -24.35
N ALA A 130 8.43 -8.77 -23.30
CA ALA A 130 9.74 -8.13 -23.35
C ALA A 130 10.92 -9.13 -23.37
N ALA A 131 10.63 -10.44 -23.33
CA ALA A 131 11.62 -11.51 -23.28
C ALA A 131 12.62 -11.33 -22.12
N MET A 132 12.14 -10.84 -20.97
CA MET A 132 12.95 -10.70 -19.78
C MET A 132 13.41 -12.07 -19.26
N PRO A 133 14.56 -12.14 -18.55
CA PRO A 133 15.03 -13.40 -17.96
C PRO A 133 14.00 -14.00 -17.00
N LEU A 134 13.86 -15.33 -16.99
CA LEU A 134 12.86 -16.02 -16.17
C LEU A 134 12.94 -15.68 -14.68
N TRP A 135 14.15 -15.52 -14.14
CA TRP A 135 14.34 -15.16 -12.74
C TRP A 135 13.77 -13.76 -12.44
N TRP A 136 13.82 -12.84 -13.40
CA TRP A 136 13.23 -11.49 -13.29
C TRP A 136 11.71 -11.58 -13.28
N THR A 137 11.15 -12.24 -14.30
CA THR A 137 9.70 -12.43 -14.46
C THR A 137 9.05 -13.09 -13.24
N LEU A 138 9.71 -14.08 -12.65
CA LEU A 138 9.21 -14.80 -11.47
C LEU A 138 9.32 -13.96 -10.18
N CYS A 139 10.29 -13.06 -10.10
CA CYS A 139 10.48 -12.20 -8.93
C CYS A 139 9.67 -10.90 -8.98
N GLU A 140 9.11 -10.52 -10.14
CA GLU A 140 8.36 -9.28 -10.29
C GLU A 140 6.84 -9.50 -10.20
N GLY A 141 6.21 -10.08 -11.23
CA GLY A 141 4.75 -10.19 -11.32
C GLY A 141 4.08 -11.05 -10.23
N PRO A 142 4.54 -12.29 -9.98
CA PRO A 142 3.89 -13.18 -9.01
C PRO A 142 3.94 -12.66 -7.56
N PRO A 143 5.07 -12.14 -7.04
CA PRO A 143 5.11 -11.54 -5.71
C PRO A 143 4.18 -10.33 -5.57
N ASN A 144 4.13 -9.44 -6.57
CA ASN A 144 3.18 -8.32 -6.57
C ASN A 144 1.72 -8.80 -6.50
N THR A 145 1.37 -9.80 -7.29
CA THR A 145 0.04 -10.41 -7.26
C THR A 145 -0.29 -10.98 -5.87
N ALA A 146 0.66 -11.70 -5.26
CA ALA A 146 0.50 -12.25 -3.92
C ALA A 146 0.30 -11.14 -2.86
N PHE A 147 1.04 -10.03 -2.96
CA PHE A 147 0.87 -8.89 -2.05
C PHE A 147 -0.53 -8.29 -2.14
N GLY A 148 -1.05 -8.11 -3.35
CA GLY A 148 -2.41 -7.62 -3.57
C GLY A 148 -3.48 -8.55 -2.98
N VAL A 149 -3.30 -9.87 -3.12
CA VAL A 149 -4.19 -10.88 -2.50
C VAL A 149 -4.16 -10.76 -0.97
N VAL A 150 -2.99 -10.66 -0.35
CA VAL A 150 -2.86 -10.51 1.12
C VAL A 150 -3.60 -9.27 1.60
N ILE A 151 -3.38 -8.11 0.95
CA ILE A 151 -4.04 -6.85 1.29
C ILE A 151 -5.57 -7.00 1.15
N LEU A 152 -6.04 -7.54 0.03
CA LEU A 152 -7.48 -7.66 -0.26
C LEU A 152 -8.19 -8.60 0.74
N VAL A 153 -7.62 -9.79 0.97
CA VAL A 153 -8.23 -10.82 1.82
C VAL A 153 -8.35 -10.34 3.26
N ILE A 154 -7.29 -9.74 3.81
CA ILE A 154 -7.32 -9.25 5.20
C ILE A 154 -8.28 -8.06 5.33
N SER A 155 -8.22 -7.11 4.39
CA SER A 155 -9.11 -5.93 4.39
C SER A 155 -10.58 -6.30 4.23
N TYR A 156 -10.86 -7.33 3.43
CA TYR A 156 -12.22 -7.84 3.27
C TYR A 156 -12.75 -8.42 4.58
N ARG A 157 -11.96 -9.28 5.25
CA ARG A 157 -12.29 -9.93 6.52
C ARG A 157 -12.53 -8.94 7.68
N MET A 158 -11.94 -7.74 7.64
CA MET A 158 -12.17 -6.70 8.65
C MET A 158 -13.62 -6.18 8.68
N LYS A 159 -14.38 -6.21 7.57
CA LYS A 159 -15.79 -5.75 7.54
C LYS A 159 -16.71 -6.66 8.31
N ASN A 160 -16.51 -7.96 8.20
CA ASN A 160 -17.45 -8.96 8.73
C ASN A 160 -17.52 -8.94 10.27
N LYS A 161 -16.56 -8.31 10.95
CA LYS A 161 -16.50 -8.22 12.42
C LYS A 161 -17.21 -7.01 13.03
N MET A 162 -17.71 -6.06 12.22
CA MET A 162 -18.44 -4.87 12.73
C MET A 162 -19.97 -5.02 12.60
N THR A 163 -20.45 -6.14 12.05
CA THR A 163 -21.87 -6.44 11.83
C THR A 163 -22.36 -7.67 12.61
N GLN A 164 -21.58 -8.14 13.58
CA GLN A 164 -22.01 -9.10 14.61
C GLN A 164 -21.85 -8.43 15.98
#